data_AF-A0A7S2QIV3-F1
#
_entry.id   AF-A0A7S2QIV3-F1
#
_cell.length_a   1.000
_cell.length_b   1.000
_cell.length_c   1.000
_cell.angle_alpha   90.00
_cell.angle_beta   90.00
_cell.angle_gamma   90.00
#
_symmetry.space_group_name_H-M   'P 1'
#
loop_
_entity.id
_entity.type
_entity.pdbx_description
1 polymer ?
#
loop_
_entity_poly.entity_id
_entity_poly.type
_entity_poly.pdbx_seq_one_letter_code
_entity_poly.pdbx_strand_id
1 'polypeptide(L)'
;DFKHLARERALEALKVGLASGQFEPDAVETYALAALEDPTWEARQGGLNAAAEAIGAWDRPAFREALLRAAPRLLTDEEYRVRKAVAPVLLECCRRDGLEVFDGLAGAVLGDIRDKFQRQPNAEEEESVPGLPPAPPTFLPDTEGWRSLETSMCALQAMMQGCGEAFTPRIDATLLGLLSECSKHTNRFVREYAYIAFRNVFEVCSQDAFLAHVSTSTVDLIAAGIRDNWSQVRYAASVAARAFFQKAGESQERFFPQLLGLMCLNRHYVAEGVRLYSQDTWRIICGPQGGARLLVAHFDTVIDAYVAAAEAPNHAVREAACHCISEL
;
A
#
# COMPACT_ATOMS: atom_id res chain seq x y z
N ASP A 1 -15.20 -20.04 -9.44
CA ASP A 1 -14.33 -21.20 -9.24
C ASP A 1 -14.70 -21.88 -7.93
N PHE A 2 -15.22 -23.11 -7.98
CA PHE A 2 -15.67 -23.85 -6.78
C PHE A 2 -14.52 -24.20 -5.82
N LYS A 3 -13.29 -24.33 -6.32
CA LYS A 3 -12.12 -24.62 -5.48
C LYS A 3 -11.71 -23.42 -4.64
N HIS A 4 -11.87 -22.20 -5.16
CA HIS A 4 -11.67 -20.96 -4.39
C HIS A 4 -12.63 -20.89 -3.21
N LEU A 5 -13.93 -21.07 -3.48
CA LEU A 5 -14.98 -21.02 -2.45
C LEU A 5 -14.78 -22.08 -1.36
N ALA A 6 -14.30 -23.27 -1.74
CA ALA A 6 -13.96 -24.33 -0.78
C ALA A 6 -12.81 -23.93 0.15
N ARG A 7 -11.76 -23.28 -0.37
CA ARG A 7 -10.62 -22.79 0.42
C ARG A 7 -11.03 -21.68 1.40
N GLU A 8 -11.86 -20.73 0.95
CA GLU A 8 -12.39 -19.68 1.83
C GLU A 8 -13.23 -20.25 2.97
N ARG A 9 -14.11 -21.21 2.67
CA ARG A 9 -14.90 -21.91 3.69
C ARG A 9 -14.04 -22.71 4.66
N ALA A 10 -12.99 -23.36 4.17
CA ALA A 10 -12.05 -24.10 5.02
C ALA A 10 -11.27 -23.16 5.94
N LEU A 11 -10.83 -22.00 5.46
CA LEU A 11 -10.17 -20.98 6.27
C LEU A 11 -11.11 -20.43 7.35
N GLU A 12 -12.37 -20.16 7.00
CA GLU A 12 -13.36 -19.70 7.98
C GLU A 12 -13.65 -20.78 9.05
N ALA A 13 -13.78 -22.04 8.64
CA ALA A 13 -13.93 -23.15 9.57
C ALA A 13 -12.70 -23.30 10.49
N LEU A 14 -11.49 -23.09 9.96
CA LEU A 14 -10.27 -23.06 10.77
C LEU A 14 -10.33 -21.94 11.82
N LYS A 15 -10.68 -20.70 11.43
CA LYS A 15 -10.81 -19.56 12.37
C LYS A 15 -11.78 -19.89 13.51
N VAL A 16 -12.96 -20.41 13.17
CA VAL A 16 -13.99 -20.78 14.16
C VAL A 16 -13.47 -21.89 15.09
N GLY A 17 -12.81 -22.90 14.55
CA GLY A 17 -12.25 -23.99 15.35
C GLY A 17 -11.10 -23.55 16.24
N LEU A 18 -10.23 -22.65 15.77
CA LEU A 18 -9.16 -22.05 16.59
C LEU A 18 -9.74 -21.25 17.75
N ALA A 19 -10.74 -20.39 17.49
CA ALA A 19 -11.38 -19.57 18.51
C ALA A 19 -12.17 -20.39 19.55
N SER A 20 -12.69 -21.55 19.16
CA SER A 20 -13.43 -22.47 20.04
C SER A 20 -12.55 -23.54 20.70
N GLY A 21 -11.23 -23.53 20.47
CA GLY A 21 -10.29 -24.50 21.05
C GLY A 21 -10.48 -25.93 20.52
N GLN A 22 -11.03 -26.09 19.31
CA GLN A 22 -11.27 -27.41 18.68
C GLN A 22 -10.02 -28.05 18.10
N PHE A 23 -8.92 -27.30 17.98
CA PHE A 23 -7.69 -27.77 17.37
C PHE A 23 -6.55 -27.82 18.38
N GLU A 24 -5.77 -28.90 18.29
CA GLU A 24 -4.48 -29.03 18.96
C GLU A 24 -3.42 -28.19 18.23
N PRO A 25 -2.73 -27.27 18.92
CA PRO A 25 -1.74 -26.38 18.30
C PRO A 25 -0.66 -27.12 17.51
N ASP A 26 -0.05 -28.14 18.10
CA ASP A 26 1.06 -28.89 17.48
C ASP A 26 0.64 -29.55 16.16
N ALA A 27 -0.62 -30.00 16.05
CA ALA A 27 -1.14 -30.59 14.83
C ALA A 27 -1.27 -29.55 13.72
N VAL A 28 -1.87 -28.40 14.02
CA VAL A 28 -2.04 -27.30 13.04
C VAL A 28 -0.68 -26.75 12.60
N GLU A 29 0.25 -26.55 13.54
CA GLU A 29 1.62 -26.11 13.24
C GLU A 29 2.33 -27.08 12.29
N THR A 30 2.26 -28.38 12.58
CA THR A 30 2.87 -29.42 11.75
C THR A 30 2.32 -29.42 10.33
N TYR A 31 0.98 -29.35 10.18
CA TYR A 31 0.36 -29.31 8.85
C TYR A 31 0.68 -28.01 8.10
N ALA A 32 0.67 -26.87 8.78
CA ALA A 32 0.98 -25.59 8.17
C ALA A 32 2.42 -25.57 7.64
N LEU A 33 3.40 -26.01 8.44
CA LEU A 33 4.80 -26.07 8.01
C LEU A 33 5.02 -27.08 6.87
N ALA A 34 4.42 -28.27 6.95
CA ALA A 34 4.52 -29.26 5.88
C ALA A 34 3.96 -28.72 4.55
N ALA A 35 2.86 -27.95 4.60
CA ALA A 35 2.26 -27.36 3.42
C ALA A 35 3.14 -26.31 2.73
N LEU A 36 4.08 -25.66 3.44
CA LEU A 36 5.01 -24.68 2.85
C LEU A 36 6.08 -25.31 1.94
N GLU A 37 6.29 -26.61 2.08
CA GLU A 37 7.23 -27.41 1.29
C GLU A 37 6.52 -28.22 0.18
N ASP A 38 5.19 -28.13 0.09
CA ASP A 38 4.42 -28.84 -0.92
C ASP A 38 4.69 -28.27 -2.33
N PRO A 39 4.76 -29.13 -3.38
CA PRO A 39 4.99 -28.68 -4.75
C PRO A 39 3.83 -27.81 -5.29
N THR A 40 2.62 -27.96 -4.77
CA THR A 40 1.45 -27.19 -5.22
C THR A 40 1.38 -25.84 -4.54
N TRP A 41 1.12 -24.79 -5.32
CA TRP A 41 0.98 -23.45 -4.77
C TRP A 41 -0.26 -23.32 -3.87
N GLU A 42 -1.31 -24.12 -4.13
CA GLU A 42 -2.51 -24.13 -3.31
C GLU A 42 -2.24 -24.58 -1.87
N ALA A 43 -1.39 -25.60 -1.70
CA ALA A 43 -0.97 -26.06 -0.39
C ALA A 43 -0.12 -25.00 0.31
N ARG A 44 0.89 -24.43 -0.38
CA ARG A 44 1.73 -23.35 0.20
C ARG A 44 0.89 -22.14 0.63
N GLN A 45 -0.03 -21.69 -0.22
CA GLN A 45 -0.94 -20.60 0.12
C GLN A 45 -1.84 -20.96 1.31
N GLY A 46 -2.40 -22.18 1.34
CA GLY A 46 -3.23 -22.67 2.43
C GLY A 46 -2.46 -22.72 3.75
N GLY A 47 -1.22 -23.22 3.73
CA GLY A 47 -0.31 -23.27 4.88
C GLY A 47 0.00 -21.88 5.44
N LEU A 48 0.31 -20.90 4.57
CA LEU A 48 0.53 -19.51 4.98
C LEU A 48 -0.71 -18.88 5.62
N ASN A 49 -1.88 -19.06 5.02
CA ASN A 49 -3.13 -18.53 5.57
C ASN A 49 -3.47 -19.18 6.93
N ALA A 50 -3.32 -20.51 7.05
CA ALA A 50 -3.54 -21.21 8.30
C ALA A 50 -2.54 -20.78 9.38
N ALA A 51 -1.28 -20.59 9.01
CA ALA A 51 -0.23 -20.10 9.90
C ALA A 51 -0.55 -18.71 10.46
N ALA A 52 -1.03 -17.78 9.63
CA ALA A 52 -1.41 -16.45 10.09
C ALA A 52 -2.51 -16.52 11.16
N GLU A 53 -3.59 -17.28 10.92
CA GLU A 53 -4.67 -17.44 11.92
C GLU A 53 -4.17 -18.11 13.21
N ALA A 54 -3.28 -19.10 13.09
CA ALA A 54 -2.69 -19.79 14.24
C ALA A 54 -1.80 -18.88 15.09
N ILE A 55 -0.98 -18.01 14.49
CA ILE A 55 -0.19 -16.98 15.22
C ILE A 55 -1.11 -15.95 15.90
N GLY A 56 -2.22 -15.63 15.22
CA GLY A 56 -3.35 -14.87 15.77
C GLY A 56 -3.83 -15.45 17.09
N ALA A 57 -4.17 -16.74 17.07
CA ALA A 57 -4.78 -17.44 18.19
C ALA A 57 -3.79 -17.79 19.32
N TRP A 58 -2.55 -18.18 18.99
CA TRP A 58 -1.63 -18.81 19.93
C TRP A 58 -0.28 -18.09 20.02
N ASP A 59 0.32 -18.11 21.20
CA ASP A 59 1.69 -17.64 21.39
C ASP A 59 2.67 -18.82 21.35
N ARG A 60 3.28 -19.00 20.18
CA ARG A 60 4.10 -20.16 19.83
C ARG A 60 5.40 -19.70 19.15
N PRO A 61 6.43 -19.32 19.94
CA PRO A 61 7.65 -18.70 19.40
C PRO A 61 8.41 -19.58 18.39
N ALA A 62 8.55 -20.87 18.66
CA ALA A 62 9.26 -21.80 17.78
C ALA A 62 8.59 -21.95 16.39
N PHE A 63 7.25 -21.92 16.36
CA PHE A 63 6.48 -21.94 15.13
C PHE A 63 6.68 -20.65 14.31
N ARG A 64 6.61 -19.48 14.97
CA ARG A 64 6.91 -18.20 14.32
C ARG A 64 8.33 -18.17 13.75
N GLU A 65 9.32 -18.61 14.52
CA GLU A 65 10.71 -18.65 14.08
C GLU A 65 10.89 -19.53 12.82
N ALA A 66 10.21 -20.69 12.75
CA ALA A 66 10.22 -21.54 11.58
C ALA A 66 9.62 -20.85 10.34
N LEU A 67 8.49 -20.15 10.51
CA LEU A 67 7.85 -19.39 9.43
C LEU A 67 8.73 -18.23 8.95
N LEU A 68 9.36 -17.50 9.87
CA LEU A 68 10.25 -16.38 9.54
C LEU A 68 11.49 -16.85 8.76
N ARG A 69 12.02 -18.04 9.05
CA ARG A 69 13.09 -18.66 8.24
C ARG A 69 12.65 -19.01 6.82
N ALA A 70 11.39 -19.41 6.63
CA ALA A 70 10.83 -19.73 5.31
C ALA A 70 10.43 -18.48 4.50
N ALA A 71 10.16 -17.35 5.16
CA ALA A 71 9.61 -16.15 4.55
C ALA A 71 10.42 -15.61 3.36
N PRO A 72 11.77 -15.50 3.39
CA PRO A 72 12.54 -15.00 2.25
C PRO A 72 12.29 -15.80 0.95
N ARG A 73 12.25 -17.13 1.05
CA ARG A 73 11.96 -18.01 -0.10
C ARG A 73 10.55 -17.79 -0.64
N LEU A 74 9.57 -17.66 0.26
CA LEU A 74 8.15 -17.54 -0.10
C LEU A 74 7.80 -16.13 -0.62
N LEU A 75 8.53 -15.09 -0.21
CA LEU A 75 8.40 -13.73 -0.74
C LEU A 75 8.74 -13.66 -2.23
N THR A 76 9.59 -14.56 -2.71
CA THR A 76 10.02 -14.65 -4.11
C THR A 76 9.46 -15.88 -4.83
N ASP A 77 8.43 -16.54 -4.27
CA ASP A 77 7.76 -17.69 -4.91
C ASP A 77 7.26 -17.29 -6.31
N GLU A 78 7.27 -18.23 -7.26
CA GLU A 78 6.80 -17.99 -8.64
C GLU A 78 5.31 -17.60 -8.66
N GLU A 79 4.51 -18.16 -7.76
CA GLU A 79 3.07 -17.94 -7.70
C GLU A 79 2.73 -16.68 -6.89
N TYR A 80 2.08 -15.73 -7.55
CA TYR A 80 1.63 -14.47 -6.94
C TYR A 80 0.79 -14.67 -5.68
N ARG A 81 -0.10 -15.67 -5.67
CA ARG A 81 -0.98 -15.95 -4.53
C ARG A 81 -0.22 -16.43 -3.29
N VAL A 82 0.90 -17.13 -3.47
CA VAL A 82 1.78 -17.55 -2.38
C VAL A 82 2.50 -16.34 -1.81
N ARG A 83 3.15 -15.53 -2.67
CA ARG A 83 3.81 -14.27 -2.26
C ARG A 83 2.87 -13.36 -1.47
N LYS A 84 1.63 -13.21 -1.95
CA LYS A 84 0.60 -12.39 -1.29
C LYS A 84 0.21 -12.94 0.10
N ALA A 85 0.18 -14.26 0.27
CA ALA A 85 -0.17 -14.90 1.54
C ALA A 85 0.94 -14.80 2.60
N VAL A 86 2.15 -14.37 2.25
CA VAL A 86 3.22 -14.10 3.23
C VAL A 86 2.89 -12.88 4.09
N ALA A 87 2.22 -11.86 3.54
CA ALA A 87 1.95 -10.62 4.24
C ALA A 87 1.15 -10.81 5.55
N PRO A 88 0.02 -11.55 5.59
CA PRO A 88 -0.66 -11.87 6.85
C PRO A 88 0.23 -12.53 7.90
N VAL A 89 1.10 -13.48 7.51
CA VAL A 89 2.04 -14.11 8.45
C VAL A 89 2.99 -13.08 9.05
N LEU A 90 3.57 -12.21 8.22
CA LEU A 90 4.48 -11.16 8.68
C LEU A 90 3.78 -10.13 9.56
N LEU A 91 2.51 -9.80 9.29
CA LEU A 91 1.71 -8.93 10.14
C LEU A 91 1.60 -9.53 11.54
N GLU A 92 1.18 -10.80 11.62
CA GLU A 92 0.94 -11.46 12.91
C GLU A 92 2.25 -11.70 13.69
N CYS A 93 3.35 -12.01 12.99
CA CYS A 93 4.67 -12.09 13.61
C CYS A 93 5.15 -10.73 14.14
N CYS A 94 5.05 -9.65 13.35
CA CYS A 94 5.41 -8.29 13.80
C CYS A 94 4.54 -7.82 14.96
N ARG A 95 3.25 -8.21 15.00
CA ARG A 95 2.36 -7.92 16.13
C ARG A 95 2.79 -8.61 17.43
N ARG A 96 3.39 -9.79 17.35
CA ARG A 96 3.87 -10.56 18.51
C ARG A 96 5.26 -10.14 18.97
N ASP A 97 6.19 -10.02 18.02
CA ASP A 97 7.62 -9.92 18.29
C ASP A 97 8.19 -8.54 17.91
N GLY A 98 7.35 -7.64 17.38
CA GLY A 98 7.68 -6.25 17.12
C GLY A 98 8.76 -6.05 16.05
N LEU A 99 9.63 -5.07 16.30
CA LEU A 99 10.64 -4.61 15.35
C LEU A 99 11.72 -5.64 15.02
N GLU A 100 11.96 -6.62 15.89
CA GLU A 100 12.99 -7.64 15.65
C GLU A 100 12.68 -8.44 14.37
N VAL A 101 11.40 -8.71 14.11
CA VAL A 101 10.94 -9.36 12.88
C VAL A 101 11.21 -8.47 11.67
N PHE A 102 10.94 -7.17 11.80
CA PHE A 102 11.25 -6.22 10.73
C PHE A 102 12.74 -6.16 10.43
N ASP A 103 13.56 -5.96 11.44
CA ASP A 103 15.00 -5.83 11.28
C ASP A 103 15.62 -7.09 10.65
N GLY A 104 15.13 -8.28 11.01
CA GLY A 104 15.57 -9.54 10.44
C GLY A 104 15.18 -9.77 8.97
N LEU A 105 14.10 -9.16 8.49
CA LEU A 105 13.56 -9.39 7.13
C LEU A 105 13.61 -8.16 6.22
N ALA A 106 13.91 -6.97 6.75
CA ALA A 106 13.94 -5.72 5.98
C ALA A 106 14.90 -5.80 4.79
N GLY A 107 16.04 -6.48 4.95
CA GLY A 107 16.98 -6.72 3.86
C GLY A 107 16.36 -7.46 2.68
N ALA A 108 15.59 -8.52 2.95
CA ALA A 108 14.91 -9.29 1.90
C ALA A 108 13.76 -8.49 1.27
N VAL A 109 12.90 -7.87 2.08
CA VAL A 109 11.71 -7.15 1.59
C VAL A 109 12.09 -5.87 0.83
N LEU A 110 12.93 -5.01 1.44
CA LEU A 110 13.36 -3.75 0.81
C LEU A 110 14.35 -4.00 -0.32
N GLY A 111 15.17 -5.05 -0.22
CA GLY A 111 16.04 -5.51 -1.31
C GLY A 111 15.23 -5.89 -2.54
N ASP A 112 14.20 -6.73 -2.37
CA ASP A 112 13.34 -7.15 -3.49
C ASP A 112 12.63 -5.97 -4.17
N ILE A 113 12.14 -5.01 -3.38
CA ILE A 113 11.51 -3.78 -3.89
C ILE A 113 12.51 -2.99 -4.75
N ARG A 114 13.75 -2.80 -4.28
CA ARG A 114 14.80 -2.05 -5.00
C ARG A 114 15.27 -2.79 -6.25
N ASP A 115 15.58 -4.08 -6.13
CA ASP A 115 16.15 -4.89 -7.21
C ASP A 115 15.18 -5.03 -8.39
N LYS A 116 13.87 -5.06 -8.09
CA LYS A 116 12.81 -5.17 -9.10
C LYS A 116 12.17 -3.82 -9.43
N PHE A 117 12.66 -2.72 -8.84
CA PHE A 117 12.15 -1.38 -9.08
C PHE A 117 12.22 -1.04 -10.57
N GLN A 118 13.36 -1.32 -11.20
CA GLN A 118 13.51 -1.28 -12.64
C GLN A 118 13.46 -2.71 -13.19
N ARG A 119 12.73 -2.93 -14.28
CA ARG A 119 12.92 -4.16 -15.06
C ARG A 119 14.26 -4.02 -15.76
N GLN A 120 15.27 -4.75 -15.28
CA GLN A 120 16.45 -5.00 -16.10
C GLN A 120 15.97 -5.69 -17.39
N PRO A 121 16.42 -5.26 -18.58
CA PRO A 121 16.16 -6.01 -19.80
C PRO A 121 16.69 -7.42 -19.57
N ASN A 122 15.80 -8.41 -19.57
CA ASN A 122 16.21 -9.79 -19.42
C ASN A 122 17.11 -10.11 -20.62
N ALA A 123 18.39 -10.43 -20.36
CA ALA A 123 19.26 -11.04 -21.37
C ALA A 123 18.68 -12.34 -21.95
N GLU A 124 17.68 -12.92 -21.27
CA GLU A 124 16.96 -14.14 -21.67
C GLU A 124 15.69 -13.85 -22.52
N GLU A 125 15.17 -12.62 -22.56
CA GLU A 125 14.05 -12.25 -23.44
C GLU A 125 14.51 -11.66 -24.78
N GLU A 126 15.80 -11.33 -24.89
CA GLU A 126 16.48 -11.08 -26.16
C GLU A 126 17.15 -12.37 -26.68
N GLU A 127 16.36 -13.39 -27.01
CA GLU A 127 16.81 -14.31 -28.06
C GLU A 127 16.90 -13.50 -29.36
N SER A 128 18.05 -12.85 -29.55
CA SER A 128 18.40 -12.22 -30.82
C SER A 128 18.42 -13.30 -31.89
N VAL A 129 17.35 -13.38 -32.68
CA VAL A 129 17.33 -14.20 -33.88
C VAL A 129 18.41 -13.64 -34.81
N PRO A 130 19.45 -14.41 -35.17
CA PRO A 130 20.54 -13.89 -35.99
C PRO A 130 20.01 -13.37 -37.33
N GLY A 131 20.16 -12.06 -37.57
CA GLY A 131 19.76 -11.40 -38.82
C GLY A 131 18.52 -10.51 -38.75
N LEU A 132 17.82 -10.41 -37.61
CA LEU A 132 16.79 -9.40 -37.39
C LEU A 132 17.33 -8.19 -36.62
N PRO A 133 16.92 -6.95 -36.96
CA PRO A 133 17.24 -5.78 -36.14
C PRO A 133 16.67 -5.97 -34.72
N PRO A 134 17.32 -5.38 -33.70
CA PRO A 134 16.84 -5.47 -32.33
C PRO A 134 15.39 -5.00 -32.26
N ALA A 135 14.54 -5.79 -31.61
CA ALA A 135 13.16 -5.39 -31.38
C ALA A 135 13.16 -4.02 -30.66
N PRO A 136 12.27 -3.08 -31.03
CA PRO A 136 12.13 -1.86 -30.25
C PRO A 136 11.88 -2.24 -28.79
N PRO A 137 12.42 -1.49 -27.81
CA PRO A 137 12.23 -1.81 -26.40
C PRO A 137 10.74 -2.01 -26.17
N THR A 138 10.38 -3.19 -25.65
CA THR A 138 8.98 -3.52 -25.34
C THR A 138 8.50 -2.47 -24.35
N PHE A 139 7.77 -1.49 -24.85
CA PHE A 139 7.11 -0.47 -24.04
C PHE A 139 6.04 -1.21 -23.26
N LEU A 140 6.42 -1.71 -22.09
CA LEU A 140 5.51 -2.46 -21.25
C LEU A 140 4.38 -1.53 -20.84
N PRO A 141 3.12 -1.93 -21.06
CA PRO A 141 1.98 -1.12 -20.67
C PRO A 141 2.07 -0.77 -19.19
N ASP A 142 1.67 0.44 -18.82
CA ASP A 142 1.48 0.84 -17.43
C ASP A 142 0.29 0.12 -16.76
N THR A 143 -0.27 -0.89 -17.42
CA THR A 143 -1.44 -1.69 -17.04
C THR A 143 -1.14 -3.15 -16.70
N GLU A 144 0.12 -3.58 -16.71
CA GLU A 144 0.54 -4.92 -16.29
C GLU A 144 1.24 -4.92 -14.93
N GLY A 145 1.18 -6.07 -14.23
CA GLY A 145 1.81 -6.22 -12.91
C GLY A 145 3.34 -6.15 -12.95
N TRP A 146 3.96 -5.70 -11.86
CA TRP A 146 5.41 -5.47 -11.81
C TRP A 146 6.18 -6.54 -11.00
N ARG A 147 6.28 -7.75 -11.56
CA ARG A 147 7.00 -8.90 -10.97
C ARG A 147 6.47 -9.26 -9.56
N SER A 148 7.30 -9.11 -8.51
CA SER A 148 6.92 -9.29 -7.10
C SER A 148 6.79 -7.97 -6.35
N LEU A 149 6.98 -6.83 -7.01
CA LEU A 149 7.02 -5.52 -6.36
C LEU A 149 5.75 -5.24 -5.55
N GLU A 150 4.60 -5.56 -6.12
CA GLU A 150 3.28 -5.40 -5.47
C GLU A 150 3.15 -6.25 -4.21
N THR A 151 3.59 -7.51 -4.27
CA THR A 151 3.54 -8.43 -3.14
C THR A 151 4.56 -8.07 -2.05
N SER A 152 5.73 -7.57 -2.44
CA SER A 152 6.76 -7.09 -1.50
C SER A 152 6.34 -5.78 -0.82
N MET A 153 5.64 -4.89 -1.54
CA MET A 153 5.00 -3.72 -0.94
C MET A 153 3.88 -4.10 0.02
N CYS A 154 3.09 -5.14 -0.28
CA CYS A 154 2.12 -5.71 0.67
C CYS A 154 2.81 -6.28 1.93
N ALA A 155 3.94 -6.97 1.77
CA ALA A 155 4.72 -7.48 2.90
C ALA A 155 5.25 -6.34 3.79
N LEU A 156 5.83 -5.30 3.17
CA LEU A 156 6.28 -4.10 3.89
C LEU A 156 5.12 -3.44 4.65
N GLN A 157 3.96 -3.28 4.01
CA GLN A 157 2.75 -2.77 4.65
C GLN A 157 2.36 -3.62 5.88
N ALA A 158 2.30 -4.93 5.73
CA ALA A 158 1.93 -5.84 6.82
C ALA A 158 2.87 -5.71 8.02
N MET A 159 4.17 -5.60 7.77
CA MET A 159 5.17 -5.44 8.83
C MET A 159 5.03 -4.09 9.55
N MET A 160 4.82 -3.00 8.82
CA MET A 160 4.54 -1.68 9.40
C MET A 160 3.30 -1.73 10.31
N GLN A 161 2.20 -2.30 9.80
CA GLN A 161 0.94 -2.43 10.54
C GLN A 161 1.08 -3.31 11.78
N GLY A 162 1.76 -4.46 11.66
CA GLY A 162 1.98 -5.36 12.79
C GLY A 162 2.81 -4.71 13.90
N CYS A 163 3.81 -3.90 13.55
CA CYS A 163 4.59 -3.15 14.53
C CYS A 163 3.83 -1.97 15.17
N GLY A 164 2.82 -1.43 14.49
CA GLY A 164 2.08 -0.25 14.94
C GLY A 164 3.01 0.93 15.22
N GLU A 165 2.71 1.73 16.26
CA GLU A 165 3.48 2.95 16.57
C GLU A 165 4.97 2.70 16.83
N ALA A 166 5.32 1.49 17.29
CA ALA A 166 6.71 1.10 17.48
C ALA A 166 7.53 1.14 16.18
N PHE A 167 6.89 1.14 15.01
CA PHE A 167 7.57 1.28 13.71
C PHE A 167 8.19 2.66 13.47
N THR A 168 7.81 3.68 14.25
CA THR A 168 8.28 5.07 14.09
C THR A 168 9.79 5.20 13.84
N PRO A 169 10.70 4.53 14.58
CA PRO A 169 12.15 4.68 14.39
C PRO A 169 12.69 4.11 13.06
N ARG A 170 11.88 3.36 12.30
CA ARG A 170 12.22 2.83 10.97
C ARG A 170 11.65 3.65 9.83
N ILE A 171 10.89 4.70 10.14
CA ILE A 171 10.41 5.70 9.17
C ILE A 171 11.51 6.74 8.98
N ASP A 172 12.59 6.31 8.34
CA ASP A 172 13.77 7.14 8.08
C ASP A 172 13.77 7.69 6.65
N ALA A 173 14.78 8.50 6.33
CA ALA A 173 14.96 9.08 5.00
C ALA A 173 15.15 8.01 3.91
N THR A 174 15.68 6.83 4.26
CA THR A 174 15.89 5.73 3.32
C THR A 174 14.56 5.13 2.90
N LEU A 175 13.69 4.83 3.87
CA LEU A 175 12.36 4.30 3.60
C LEU A 175 11.50 5.32 2.85
N LEU A 176 11.45 6.57 3.33
CA LEU A 176 10.68 7.63 2.68
C LEU A 176 11.20 7.94 1.27
N GLY A 177 12.52 7.89 1.06
CA GLY A 177 13.13 8.02 -0.26
C GLY A 177 12.66 6.94 -1.23
N LEU A 178 12.70 5.68 -0.81
CA LEU A 178 12.21 4.55 -1.62
C LEU A 178 10.74 4.71 -1.98
N LEU A 179 9.88 5.06 -1.02
CA LEU A 179 8.46 5.29 -1.28
C LEU A 179 8.22 6.48 -2.20
N SER A 180 9.04 7.54 -2.09
CA SER A 180 8.99 8.67 -3.02
C SER A 180 9.38 8.28 -4.44
N GLU A 181 10.31 7.35 -4.64
CA GLU A 181 10.65 6.84 -5.96
C GLU A 181 9.49 6.00 -6.52
N CYS A 182 8.92 5.10 -5.71
CA CYS A 182 7.73 4.32 -6.07
C CYS A 182 6.55 5.20 -6.48
N SER A 183 6.31 6.33 -5.80
CA SER A 183 5.20 7.23 -6.12
C SER A 183 5.36 8.00 -7.43
N LYS A 184 6.56 7.97 -8.02
CA LYS A 184 6.91 8.61 -9.30
C LYS A 184 7.13 7.60 -10.42
N HIS A 185 6.95 6.31 -10.14
CA HIS A 185 7.21 5.23 -11.08
C HIS A 185 6.28 5.29 -12.31
N THR A 186 6.72 4.82 -13.47
CA THR A 186 5.93 4.85 -14.72
C THR A 186 4.71 3.93 -14.65
N ASN A 187 4.87 2.75 -14.07
CA ASN A 187 3.78 1.80 -13.84
C ASN A 187 2.80 2.30 -12.76
N ARG A 188 1.50 2.31 -13.07
CA ARG A 188 0.46 2.85 -12.19
C ARG A 188 0.24 2.02 -10.92
N PHE A 189 0.41 0.71 -10.97
CA PHE A 189 0.24 -0.15 -9.78
C PHE A 189 1.33 0.13 -8.76
N VAL A 190 2.57 0.35 -9.19
CA VAL A 190 3.67 0.73 -8.29
C VAL A 190 3.36 2.04 -7.57
N ARG A 191 2.85 3.04 -8.30
CA ARG A 191 2.41 4.30 -7.68
C ARG A 191 1.24 4.10 -6.72
N GLU A 192 0.26 3.27 -7.08
CA GLU A 192 -0.88 2.93 -6.21
C GLU A 192 -0.39 2.33 -4.88
N TYR A 193 0.48 1.32 -4.94
CA TYR A 193 1.06 0.71 -3.74
C TYR A 193 1.94 1.66 -2.93
N ALA A 194 2.61 2.63 -3.58
CA ALA A 194 3.35 3.67 -2.86
C ALA A 194 2.42 4.53 -1.98
N TYR A 195 1.25 4.94 -2.49
CA TYR A 195 0.29 5.70 -1.69
C TYR A 195 -0.39 4.86 -0.61
N ILE A 196 -0.63 3.56 -0.87
CA ILE A 196 -1.04 2.63 0.17
C ILE A 196 0.04 2.56 1.28
N ALA A 197 1.32 2.46 0.92
CA ALA A 197 2.41 2.46 1.89
C ALA A 197 2.51 3.79 2.66
N PHE A 198 2.35 4.94 2.00
CA PHE A 198 2.30 6.25 2.69
C PHE A 198 1.15 6.33 3.70
N ARG A 199 -0.04 5.82 3.37
CA ARG A 199 -1.14 5.73 4.35
C ARG A 199 -0.69 5.00 5.61
N ASN A 200 -0.05 3.84 5.46
CA ASN A 200 0.42 3.06 6.60
C ASN A 200 1.51 3.79 7.38
N VAL A 201 2.45 4.46 6.71
CA VAL A 201 3.44 5.35 7.36
C VAL A 201 2.74 6.36 8.26
N PHE A 202 1.68 7.01 7.79
CA PHE A 202 0.93 7.98 8.59
C PHE A 202 0.18 7.31 9.74
N GLU A 203 -0.44 6.16 9.50
CA GLU A 203 -1.17 5.40 10.54
C GLU A 203 -0.24 4.99 11.69
N VAL A 204 0.97 4.53 11.37
CA VAL A 204 1.90 3.90 12.34
C VAL A 204 3.03 4.82 12.84
N CYS A 205 3.21 6.02 12.30
CA CYS A 205 4.16 6.97 12.90
C CYS A 205 3.56 7.62 14.15
N SER A 206 4.39 7.92 15.15
CA SER A 206 4.00 8.81 16.24
C SER A 206 3.66 10.20 15.69
N GLN A 207 2.75 10.91 16.38
CA GLN A 207 2.37 12.25 15.96
C GLN A 207 3.55 13.23 16.00
N ASP A 208 4.45 13.09 16.97
CA ASP A 208 5.65 13.93 17.08
C ASP A 208 6.59 13.74 15.88
N ALA A 209 6.89 12.50 15.51
CA ALA A 209 7.68 12.20 14.31
C ALA A 209 7.00 12.72 13.04
N PHE A 210 5.67 12.56 12.96
CA PHE A 210 4.88 13.05 11.85
C PHE A 210 5.04 14.56 11.65
N LEU A 211 4.82 15.34 12.70
CA LEU A 211 4.89 16.80 12.65
C LEU A 211 6.34 17.30 12.50
N ALA A 212 7.33 16.56 12.99
CA ALA A 212 8.72 16.96 12.93
C ALA A 212 9.36 16.79 11.55
N HIS A 213 9.06 15.70 10.83
CA HIS A 213 9.75 15.41 9.56
C HIS A 213 8.94 14.63 8.51
N VAL A 214 8.06 13.69 8.91
CA VAL A 214 7.34 12.88 7.90
C VAL A 214 6.42 13.77 7.06
N SER A 215 5.64 14.63 7.73
CA SER A 215 4.66 15.49 7.05
C SER A 215 5.28 16.39 5.99
N THR A 216 6.38 17.08 6.34
CA THR A 216 7.14 17.94 5.41
C THR A 216 7.74 17.15 4.25
N SER A 217 8.21 15.92 4.50
CA SER A 217 8.83 15.08 3.47
C SER A 217 7.81 14.49 2.48
N THR A 218 6.54 14.39 2.88
CA THR A 218 5.53 13.67 2.10
C THR A 218 4.38 14.52 1.57
N VAL A 219 4.13 15.73 2.10
CA VAL A 219 2.95 16.54 1.72
C VAL A 219 2.86 16.79 0.21
N ASP A 220 3.98 17.11 -0.44
CA ASP A 220 4.01 17.34 -1.89
C ASP A 220 3.84 16.06 -2.70
N LEU A 221 4.29 14.92 -2.15
CA LEU A 221 4.06 13.60 -2.76
C LEU A 221 2.58 13.24 -2.72
N ILE A 222 1.91 13.48 -1.59
CA ILE A 222 0.46 13.30 -1.47
C ILE A 222 -0.28 14.23 -2.44
N ALA A 223 0.11 15.50 -2.52
CA ALA A 223 -0.45 16.44 -3.48
C ALA A 223 -0.32 15.93 -4.93
N ALA A 224 0.84 15.39 -5.30
CA ALA A 224 1.06 14.81 -6.63
C ALA A 224 0.15 13.59 -6.88
N GLY A 225 0.00 12.70 -5.91
CA GLY A 225 -0.87 11.53 -6.01
C GLY A 225 -2.34 11.86 -6.18
N ILE A 226 -2.85 12.85 -5.44
CA ILE A 226 -4.24 13.33 -5.57
C ILE A 226 -4.49 13.87 -6.99
N ARG A 227 -3.45 14.32 -7.69
CA ARG A 227 -3.50 14.78 -9.08
C ARG A 227 -3.20 13.70 -10.12
N ASP A 228 -2.96 12.45 -9.73
CA ASP A 228 -2.59 11.39 -10.69
C ASP A 228 -3.67 11.20 -11.78
N ASN A 229 -3.23 10.92 -13.00
CA ASN A 229 -4.11 10.72 -14.14
C ASN A 229 -4.93 9.43 -14.01
N TRP A 230 -4.43 8.43 -13.29
CA TRP A 230 -5.10 7.16 -13.07
C TRP A 230 -6.01 7.24 -11.84
N SER A 231 -7.29 6.96 -12.02
CA SER A 231 -8.30 7.02 -10.95
C SER A 231 -7.98 6.13 -9.76
N GLN A 232 -7.37 4.96 -9.97
CA GLN A 232 -6.94 4.05 -8.89
C GLN A 232 -5.81 4.66 -8.04
N VAL A 233 -4.79 5.23 -8.68
CA VAL A 233 -3.69 5.91 -7.98
C VAL A 233 -4.21 7.14 -7.24
N ARG A 234 -5.07 7.94 -7.90
CA ARG A 234 -5.74 9.08 -7.30
C ARG A 234 -6.58 8.69 -6.08
N TYR A 235 -7.29 7.57 -6.15
CA TYR A 235 -8.06 7.05 -5.02
C TYR A 235 -7.14 6.66 -3.86
N ALA A 236 -6.09 5.88 -4.11
CA ALA A 236 -5.11 5.50 -3.08
C ALA A 236 -4.46 6.72 -2.42
N ALA A 237 -4.12 7.75 -3.22
CA ALA A 237 -3.59 9.00 -2.71
C ALA A 237 -4.61 9.81 -1.89
N SER A 238 -5.90 9.84 -2.29
CA SER A 238 -6.97 10.43 -1.48
C SER A 238 -7.14 9.72 -0.14
N VAL A 239 -6.99 8.39 -0.11
CA VAL A 239 -7.00 7.60 1.13
C VAL A 239 -5.80 7.97 2.02
N ALA A 240 -4.61 8.05 1.43
CA ALA A 240 -3.40 8.49 2.14
C ALA A 240 -3.52 9.93 2.66
N ALA A 241 -4.14 10.84 1.90
CA ALA A 241 -4.39 12.21 2.30
C ALA A 241 -5.32 12.31 3.52
N ARG A 242 -6.37 11.49 3.59
CA ARG A 242 -7.21 11.41 4.79
C ARG A 242 -6.39 10.98 6.01
N ALA A 243 -5.60 9.92 5.88
CA ALA A 243 -4.75 9.43 6.97
C ALA A 243 -3.71 10.50 7.39
N PHE A 244 -3.14 11.22 6.43
CA PHE A 244 -2.24 12.35 6.68
C PHE A 244 -2.92 13.42 7.54
N PHE A 245 -4.11 13.87 7.16
CA PHE A 245 -4.84 14.87 7.92
C PHE A 245 -5.28 14.38 9.31
N GLN A 246 -5.70 13.12 9.41
CA GLN A 246 -6.01 12.50 10.70
C GLN A 246 -4.78 12.47 11.62
N LYS A 247 -3.59 12.14 11.10
CA LYS A 247 -2.34 12.17 11.88
C LYS A 247 -1.92 13.60 12.23
N ALA A 248 -2.16 14.56 11.36
CA ALA A 248 -1.94 15.99 11.66
C ALA A 248 -2.82 16.48 12.83
N GLY A 249 -4.06 16.00 12.95
CA GLY A 249 -4.98 16.39 14.02
C GLY A 249 -5.21 17.91 14.03
N GLU A 250 -5.04 18.55 15.18
CA GLU A 250 -5.17 20.01 15.33
C GLU A 250 -4.19 20.81 14.45
N SER A 251 -3.14 20.15 13.94
CA SER A 251 -2.11 20.72 13.08
C SER A 251 -2.47 20.76 11.60
N GLN A 252 -3.67 20.29 11.23
CA GLN A 252 -4.08 20.15 9.83
C GLN A 252 -4.02 21.45 9.01
N GLU A 253 -4.32 22.60 9.64
CA GLU A 253 -4.39 23.89 8.95
C GLU A 253 -3.07 24.29 8.28
N ARG A 254 -1.94 23.81 8.84
CA ARG A 254 -0.59 23.97 8.29
C ARG A 254 -0.44 23.44 6.86
N PHE A 255 -1.27 22.46 6.48
CA PHE A 255 -1.16 21.70 5.24
C PHE A 255 -2.30 22.00 4.25
N PHE A 256 -3.26 22.86 4.63
CA PHE A 256 -4.31 23.31 3.74
C PHE A 256 -3.80 24.02 2.47
N PRO A 257 -2.76 24.87 2.52
CA PRO A 257 -2.21 25.50 1.32
C PRO A 257 -1.84 24.50 0.20
N GLN A 258 -1.39 23.29 0.54
CA GLN A 258 -0.96 22.29 -0.43
C GLN A 258 -2.08 21.33 -0.87
N LEU A 259 -2.99 20.98 0.05
CA LEU A 259 -3.89 19.85 -0.14
C LEU A 259 -5.37 20.23 -0.21
N LEU A 260 -5.80 21.36 0.36
CA LEU A 260 -7.23 21.70 0.49
C LEU A 260 -7.93 21.84 -0.86
N GLY A 261 -7.34 22.59 -1.79
CA GLY A 261 -7.87 22.77 -3.14
C GLY A 261 -7.97 21.44 -3.90
N LEU A 262 -6.94 20.59 -3.80
CA LEU A 262 -6.91 19.29 -4.49
C LEU A 262 -7.96 18.32 -3.94
N MET A 263 -8.15 18.31 -2.62
CA MET A 263 -9.23 17.53 -2.00
C MET A 263 -10.59 18.01 -2.45
N CYS A 264 -10.78 19.32 -2.51
CA CYS A 264 -12.04 19.93 -2.95
C CYS A 264 -12.37 19.54 -4.40
N LEU A 265 -11.36 19.60 -5.29
CA LEU A 265 -11.46 19.22 -6.69
C LEU A 265 -11.94 17.77 -6.86
N ASN A 266 -11.37 16.84 -6.09
CA ASN A 266 -11.72 15.42 -6.22
C ASN A 266 -13.16 15.10 -5.78
N ARG A 267 -13.89 16.01 -5.13
CA ARG A 267 -15.34 15.88 -4.85
C ARG A 267 -16.21 15.93 -6.11
N HIS A 268 -15.65 16.38 -7.23
CA HIS A 268 -16.31 16.50 -8.52
C HIS A 268 -15.66 15.63 -9.60
N TYR A 269 -14.69 14.79 -9.23
CA TYR A 269 -14.04 13.91 -10.20
C TYR A 269 -14.98 12.84 -10.73
N VAL A 270 -14.86 12.48 -12.02
CA VAL A 270 -15.82 11.58 -12.70
C VAL A 270 -15.87 10.17 -12.09
N ALA A 271 -14.73 9.67 -11.60
CA ALA A 271 -14.65 8.32 -11.02
C ALA A 271 -15.36 8.29 -9.66
N GLU A 272 -16.47 7.53 -9.58
CA GLU A 272 -17.35 7.49 -8.40
C GLU A 272 -16.60 7.16 -7.10
N GLY A 273 -15.68 6.20 -7.11
CA GLY A 273 -14.89 5.85 -5.93
C GLY A 273 -14.05 7.02 -5.40
N VAL A 274 -13.39 7.78 -6.28
CA VAL A 274 -12.64 8.99 -5.90
C VAL A 274 -13.58 10.06 -5.37
N ARG A 275 -14.70 10.28 -6.05
CA ARG A 275 -15.69 11.30 -5.72
C ARG A 275 -16.29 11.09 -4.34
N LEU A 276 -16.89 9.93 -4.12
CA LEU A 276 -17.57 9.60 -2.86
C LEU A 276 -16.59 9.66 -1.68
N TYR A 277 -15.40 9.08 -1.84
CA TYR A 277 -14.39 9.10 -0.79
C TYR A 277 -13.88 10.52 -0.49
N SER A 278 -13.73 11.37 -1.51
CA SER A 278 -13.29 12.76 -1.32
C SER A 278 -14.39 13.61 -0.68
N GLN A 279 -15.65 13.38 -1.00
CA GLN A 279 -16.79 14.02 -0.32
C GLN A 279 -16.90 13.61 1.16
N ASP A 280 -16.70 12.32 1.46
CA ASP A 280 -16.60 11.84 2.85
C ASP A 280 -15.42 12.48 3.58
N THR A 281 -14.25 12.51 2.96
CA THR A 281 -13.04 13.12 3.54
C THR A 281 -13.26 14.60 3.82
N TRP A 282 -13.85 15.32 2.87
CA TRP A 282 -14.19 16.74 3.01
C TRP A 282 -15.07 17.00 4.23
N ARG A 283 -16.11 16.17 4.44
CA ARG A 283 -16.98 16.27 5.62
C ARG A 283 -16.22 16.03 6.92
N ILE A 284 -15.30 15.05 6.94
CA ILE A 284 -14.50 14.73 8.13
C ILE A 284 -13.52 15.87 8.46
N ILE A 285 -12.80 16.38 7.45
CA ILE A 285 -11.71 17.35 7.64
C ILE A 285 -12.22 18.78 7.82
N CYS A 286 -13.16 19.22 6.99
CA CYS A 286 -13.66 20.60 7.02
C CYS A 286 -14.82 20.79 8.01
N GLY A 287 -15.44 19.69 8.45
CA GLY A 287 -16.63 19.73 9.31
C GLY A 287 -17.88 20.30 8.61
N PRO A 288 -19.01 20.37 9.32
CA PRO A 288 -20.32 20.72 8.73
C PRO A 288 -20.46 22.18 8.27
N GLN A 289 -19.62 23.10 8.76
CA GLN A 289 -19.72 24.52 8.44
C GLN A 289 -18.38 25.16 7.98
N GLY A 290 -17.28 24.39 7.95
CA GLY A 290 -15.95 24.96 7.73
C GLY A 290 -15.51 25.05 6.26
N GLY A 291 -16.11 24.25 5.36
CA GLY A 291 -15.61 24.11 3.98
C GLY A 291 -15.46 25.43 3.22
N ALA A 292 -16.53 26.20 3.08
CA ALA A 292 -16.48 27.49 2.37
C ALA A 292 -15.53 28.50 3.07
N ARG A 293 -15.56 28.54 4.40
CA ARG A 293 -14.68 29.41 5.20
C ARG A 293 -13.20 29.08 4.98
N LEU A 294 -12.85 27.79 4.93
CA LEU A 294 -11.49 27.32 4.68
C LEU A 294 -11.05 27.63 3.25
N LEU A 295 -11.94 27.45 2.26
CA LEU A 295 -11.63 27.83 0.88
C LEU A 295 -11.32 29.32 0.76
N VAL A 296 -12.10 30.18 1.43
CA VAL A 296 -11.84 31.64 1.46
C VAL A 296 -10.56 31.98 2.22
N ALA A 297 -10.28 31.31 3.35
CA ALA A 297 -9.06 31.52 4.11
C ALA A 297 -7.78 31.13 3.36
N HIS A 298 -7.89 30.21 2.40
CA HIS A 298 -6.78 29.72 1.57
C HIS A 298 -6.98 30.01 0.07
N PHE A 299 -7.73 31.08 -0.24
CA PHE A 299 -8.27 31.35 -1.58
C PHE A 299 -7.22 31.32 -2.68
N ASP A 300 -6.08 32.00 -2.48
CA ASP A 300 -5.00 32.07 -3.48
C ASP A 300 -4.51 30.66 -3.87
N THR A 301 -4.14 29.84 -2.88
CA THR A 301 -3.65 28.48 -3.12
C THR A 301 -4.72 27.52 -3.67
N VAL A 302 -5.98 27.76 -3.32
CA VAL A 302 -7.11 26.99 -3.84
C VAL A 302 -7.36 27.32 -5.32
N ILE A 303 -7.36 28.61 -5.67
CA ILE A 303 -7.52 29.07 -7.05
C ILE A 303 -6.37 28.59 -7.92
N ASP A 304 -5.12 28.70 -7.44
CA ASP A 304 -3.95 28.20 -8.17
C ASP A 304 -4.09 26.71 -8.50
N ALA A 305 -4.56 25.92 -7.54
CA ALA A 305 -4.81 24.49 -7.75
C ALA A 305 -5.91 24.23 -8.80
N TYR A 306 -6.97 25.04 -8.82
CA TYR A 306 -8.05 24.89 -9.80
C TYR A 306 -7.64 25.34 -11.20
N VAL A 307 -6.92 26.45 -11.32
CA VAL A 307 -6.39 26.95 -12.60
C VAL A 307 -5.44 25.92 -13.20
N ALA A 308 -4.49 25.41 -12.42
CA ALA A 308 -3.58 24.36 -12.88
C ALA A 308 -4.33 23.09 -13.32
N ALA A 309 -5.41 22.72 -12.62
CA ALA A 309 -6.21 21.56 -12.98
C ALA A 309 -7.11 21.78 -14.22
N ALA A 310 -7.55 23.01 -14.47
CA ALA A 310 -8.29 23.37 -15.68
C ALA A 310 -7.43 23.24 -16.96
N GLU A 311 -6.11 23.27 -16.82
CA GLU A 311 -5.14 23.07 -17.91
C GLU A 311 -4.63 21.62 -18.02
N ALA A 312 -5.08 20.72 -17.15
CA ALA A 312 -4.60 19.33 -17.13
C ALA A 312 -4.92 18.59 -18.44
N PRO A 313 -4.07 17.65 -18.90
CA PRO A 313 -4.33 16.90 -20.13
C PRO A 313 -5.56 15.99 -20.04
N ASN A 314 -5.89 15.53 -18.83
CA ASN A 314 -7.05 14.69 -18.55
C ASN A 314 -8.34 15.53 -18.49
N HIS A 315 -9.29 15.25 -19.40
CA HIS A 315 -10.57 15.96 -19.47
C HIS A 315 -11.38 15.89 -18.19
N ALA A 316 -11.35 14.76 -17.47
CA ALA A 316 -12.08 14.59 -16.21
C ALA A 316 -11.53 15.49 -15.09
N VAL A 317 -10.22 15.78 -15.12
CA VAL A 317 -9.60 16.73 -14.18
C VAL A 317 -10.04 18.15 -14.49
N ARG A 318 -10.05 18.52 -15.78
CA ARG A 318 -10.51 19.85 -16.22
C ARG A 318 -11.97 20.09 -15.87
N GLU A 319 -12.84 19.10 -16.09
CA GLU A 319 -14.26 19.18 -15.76
C GLU A 319 -14.48 19.40 -14.25
N ALA A 320 -13.80 18.61 -13.40
CA ALA A 320 -13.86 18.78 -11.95
C ALA A 320 -13.37 20.18 -11.51
N ALA A 321 -12.32 20.70 -12.15
CA ALA A 321 -11.82 22.05 -11.91
C ALA A 321 -12.86 23.13 -12.27
N CYS A 322 -13.50 23.03 -13.44
CA CYS A 322 -14.56 23.95 -13.86
C CYS A 322 -15.76 23.94 -12.91
N HIS A 323 -16.15 22.76 -12.40
CA HIS A 323 -17.17 22.67 -11.35
C HIS A 323 -16.76 23.42 -10.08
N CYS A 324 -15.53 23.19 -9.60
CA CYS A 324 -15.00 23.90 -8.44
C CYS A 324 -14.93 25.42 -8.64
N ILE A 325 -14.51 25.89 -9.82
CA ILE A 325 -14.46 27.32 -10.14
C ILE A 325 -15.86 27.93 -10.15
N SER A 326 -16.86 27.20 -10.68
CA SER A 326 -18.25 27.65 -10.68
C SER A 326 -18.90 27.68 -9.28
N GLU A 327 -18.35 26.95 -8.31
CA GLU A 327 -18.83 26.95 -6.91
C GLU A 327 -18.31 28.14 -6.09
N LEU A 328 -17.20 28.76 -6.52
CA LEU A 328 -16.58 29.92 -5.88
C LEU A 328 -17.25 31.23 -6.32
#